data_AF-A0A834TRH0-F1
#
_entry.id   AF-A0A834TRH0-F1
#
_cell.length_a   1.000
_cell.length_b   1.000
_cell.length_c   1.000
_cell.angle_alpha   90.00
_cell.angle_beta   90.00
_cell.angle_gamma   90.00
#
_symmetry.space_group_name_H-M   'P 1'
#
loop_
_entity.id
_entity.type
_entity.pdbx_description
1 polymer ?
#
loop_
_entity_poly.entity_id
_entity_poly.type
_entity_poly.pdbx_seq_one_letter_code
_entity_poly.pdbx_strand_id
1 'polypeptide(L)'
;MVCEENETDVDIGIPAVMLPQDAGTNLEKHLENNSIVSVQLYSPLRPVVDVAEVFLWLMAVGTILCASYWSAWSAREEAIEQEKLLKVT
;
A
#
# COMPACT_ATOMS: atom_id res chain seq x y z
N MET A 1 -2.81 12.07 -1.39
CA MET A 1 -2.05 13.32 -1.55
C MET A 1 -0.68 12.96 -2.07
N VAL A 2 -0.55 13.03 -3.39
CA VAL A 2 0.66 12.77 -4.17
C VAL A 2 0.81 14.01 -5.04
N CYS A 3 1.96 14.66 -4.99
CA CYS A 3 2.30 15.64 -6.02
C CYS A 3 2.90 14.85 -7.18
N GLU A 4 2.27 14.86 -8.35
CA GLU A 4 2.83 14.38 -9.60
C GLU A 4 4.04 15.23 -10.01
N GLU A 5 4.88 14.70 -10.90
CA GLU A 5 6.16 15.32 -11.27
C GLU A 5 6.01 16.68 -11.99
N ASN A 6 4.81 17.04 -12.44
CA ASN A 6 4.54 18.20 -13.29
C ASN A 6 3.47 19.14 -12.72
N GLU A 7 3.08 18.96 -11.46
CA GLU A 7 2.22 19.92 -10.78
C GLU A 7 3.07 21.12 -10.39
N THR A 8 2.57 22.32 -10.67
CA THR A 8 3.21 23.55 -10.20
C THR A 8 3.36 23.45 -8.69
N ASP A 9 4.58 23.64 -8.20
CA ASP A 9 4.90 23.70 -6.79
C ASP A 9 3.84 24.56 -6.09
N VAL A 10 3.24 24.03 -5.03
CA VAL A 10 2.18 24.76 -4.34
C VAL A 10 2.84 26.01 -3.76
N ASP A 11 2.39 27.19 -4.18
CA ASP A 11 2.93 28.47 -3.71
C ASP A 11 2.52 28.67 -2.24
N ILE A 12 3.32 28.08 -1.35
CA ILE A 12 3.12 28.10 0.09
C ILE A 12 4.00 29.21 0.64
N GLY A 13 3.38 30.33 1.03
CA GLY A 13 4.12 31.48 1.57
C GLY A 13 4.97 31.14 2.80
N ILE A 14 4.54 30.20 3.64
CA ILE A 14 5.31 29.70 4.80
C ILE A 14 5.11 28.19 4.94
N PRO A 15 6.10 27.34 4.63
CA PRO A 15 5.97 25.90 4.79
C PRO A 15 5.96 25.54 6.29
N ALA A 16 4.93 24.81 6.71
CA ALA A 16 4.80 24.30 8.07
C ALA A 16 4.91 22.77 8.07
N VAL A 17 5.81 22.22 8.88
CA VAL A 17 6.03 20.77 9.00
C VAL A 17 6.05 20.36 10.46
N MET A 18 5.51 19.18 10.76
CA MET A 18 5.66 18.56 12.07
C MET A 18 6.92 17.70 12.11
N LEU A 19 7.65 17.81 13.21
CA LEU A 19 8.83 17.00 13.49
C LEU A 19 8.52 16.02 14.64
N PRO A 20 9.17 14.85 14.68
CA PRO A 20 9.13 13.96 15.85
C PRO A 20 9.64 14.69 17.11
N GLN A 21 9.08 14.34 18.28
CA GLN A 21 9.44 14.98 19.56
C GLN A 21 10.95 14.89 19.85
N ASP A 22 11.58 13.76 19.54
CA ASP A 22 13.02 13.57 19.72
C ASP A 22 13.85 14.49 18.81
N ALA A 23 13.41 14.73 17.58
CA ALA A 23 14.07 15.64 16.66
C ALA A 23 13.91 17.11 17.10
N GLY A 24 12.70 17.48 17.57
CA GLY A 24 12.40 18.82 18.08
C GLY A 24 13.20 19.17 19.33
N THR A 25 13.27 18.26 20.31
CA THR A 25 14.04 18.50 21.55
C THR A 25 15.54 18.60 21.31
N ASN A 26 16.09 17.84 20.34
CA ASN A 26 17.49 18.02 19.95
C ASN A 26 17.72 19.37 19.26
N LEU A 27 16.83 19.77 18.36
CA LEU A 27 16.91 21.07 17.69
C LEU A 27 16.90 22.24 18.69
N GLU A 28 16.02 22.19 19.69
CA GLU A 28 15.92 23.18 20.76
C GLU A 28 17.22 23.29 21.56
N LYS A 29 17.80 22.15 21.99
CA LYS A 29 19.10 22.12 22.68
C LYS A 29 20.24 22.70 21.86
N HIS A 30 20.27 22.45 20.55
CA HIS A 30 21.29 23.04 19.67
C HIS A 30 21.12 24.57 19.56
N LEU A 31 19.88 25.05 19.54
CA LEU A 31 19.55 26.47 19.51
C LEU A 31 19.93 27.17 20.82
N GLU A 32 19.61 26.57 21.97
CA GLU A 32 20.00 27.06 23.30
C GLU A 32 21.51 27.16 23.47
N ASN A 33 22.26 26.23 22.86
CA ASN A 33 23.71 26.22 22.85
C ASN A 33 24.34 27.19 21.83
N ASN A 34 23.55 28.10 21.23
CA ASN A 34 24.00 29.07 20.22
C ASN A 34 24.70 28.42 19.01
N SER A 35 24.36 27.16 18.70
CA SER A 35 24.90 26.46 17.55
C SER A 35 24.15 26.86 16.28
N ILE A 36 24.87 27.01 15.17
CA ILE A 36 24.25 27.25 13.87
C ILE A 36 23.61 25.95 13.41
N VAL A 37 22.28 25.93 13.29
CA VAL A 37 21.52 24.79 12.77
C VAL A 37 20.90 25.16 11.43
N SER A 38 21.08 24.29 10.44
CA SER A 38 20.43 24.41 9.12
C SER A 38 19.43 23.27 8.97
N VAL A 39 18.24 23.59 8.46
CA VAL A 39 17.18 22.61 8.21
C VAL A 39 16.94 22.57 6.70
N GLN A 40 17.06 21.39 6.11
CA GLN A 40 16.71 21.15 4.72
C GLN A 40 15.51 20.22 4.68
N LEU A 41 14.44 20.68 4.03
CA LEU A 41 13.30 19.83 3.72
C LEU A 41 13.60 19.10 2.40
N TYR A 42 13.48 17.77 2.39
CA TYR A 42 13.53 17.00 1.16
C TYR A 42 12.31 16.09 1.10
N SER A 43 11.74 15.95 -0.09
CA SER A 43 10.74 14.93 -0.39
C SER A 43 11.48 13.71 -0.95
N PRO A 44 11.49 12.54 -0.27
CA PRO A 44 12.09 11.35 -0.84
C PRO A 44 11.35 10.90 -2.10
N LEU A 45 12.10 10.38 -3.07
CA LEU A 45 11.52 9.73 -4.26
C LEU A 45 10.61 8.59 -3.82
N ARG A 46 9.36 8.61 -4.30
CA ARG A 46 8.44 7.50 -4.05
C ARG A 46 8.84 6.30 -4.91
N PRO A 47 8.78 5.07 -4.37
CA PRO A 47 8.89 3.89 -5.20
C PRO A 47 7.70 3.85 -6.19
N VAL A 48 7.96 3.41 -7.41
CA VAL A 48 6.97 3.34 -8.51
C VAL A 48 5.80 2.39 -8.18
N VAL A 49 6.04 1.43 -7.30
CA VAL A 49 5.04 0.44 -6.88
C VAL A 49 5.12 0.28 -5.36
N ASP A 50 3.99 0.46 -4.69
CA ASP A 50 3.88 0.19 -3.25
C ASP A 50 3.83 -1.33 -3.04
N VAL A 51 4.57 -1.81 -2.05
CA VAL A 51 4.55 -3.21 -1.64
C VAL A 51 3.12 -3.65 -1.28
N ALA A 52 2.34 -2.77 -0.66
CA ALA A 52 0.94 -3.03 -0.34
C ALA A 52 0.06 -3.28 -1.58
N GLU A 53 0.32 -2.58 -2.67
CA GLU A 53 -0.43 -2.72 -3.94
C GLU A 53 -0.21 -4.11 -4.55
N VAL A 54 1.04 -4.58 -4.56
CA VAL A 54 1.39 -5.92 -5.06
C VAL A 54 0.73 -7.00 -4.20
N PHE A 55 0.70 -6.84 -2.88
CA PHE A 55 0.00 -7.76 -1.99
C PHE A 55 -1.50 -7.80 -2.25
N LEU A 56 -2.14 -6.64 -2.45
CA LEU A 56 -3.56 -6.57 -2.76
C LEU A 56 -3.88 -7.26 -4.10
N TRP A 57 -3.04 -7.08 -5.12
CA TRP A 57 -3.21 -7.77 -6.40
C TRP A 57 -3.09 -9.29 -6.27
N LEU A 58 -2.08 -9.79 -5.55
CA LEU A 58 -1.91 -11.22 -5.31
C LEU A 58 -3.09 -11.82 -4.53
N MET A 59 -3.59 -11.11 -3.52
CA MET A 59 -4.77 -11.52 -2.77
C MET A 59 -6.01 -11.60 -3.64
N ALA A 60 -6.23 -10.62 -4.52
CA ALA A 60 -7.36 -10.60 -5.45
C ALA A 60 -7.28 -11.75 -6.48
N VAL A 61 -6.13 -11.93 -7.12
CA VAL A 61 -5.91 -13.03 -8.07
C VAL A 61 -6.05 -14.39 -7.36
N GLY A 62 -5.48 -14.51 -6.16
CA GLY A 62 -5.58 -15.72 -5.34
C GLY A 62 -7.03 -16.06 -4.96
N THR A 63 -7.84 -15.07 -4.56
CA THR A 63 -9.25 -15.30 -4.25
C THR A 63 -10.06 -15.72 -5.47
N ILE A 64 -9.82 -15.10 -6.64
CA ILE A 64 -10.48 -15.48 -7.90
C ILE A 64 -10.13 -16.92 -8.28
N LEU A 65 -8.86 -17.31 -8.17
CA LEU A 65 -8.41 -18.67 -8.47
C LEU A 65 -9.00 -19.70 -7.52
N CYS A 66 -8.98 -19.44 -6.21
CA CYS A 66 -9.57 -20.32 -5.21
C CYS A 66 -11.09 -20.50 -5.43
N ALA A 67 -11.82 -19.41 -5.72
CA ALA A 67 -13.25 -19.46 -6.02
C ALA A 67 -13.53 -20.25 -7.31
N SER A 68 -12.74 -20.02 -8.36
CA SER A 68 -12.87 -20.73 -9.63
C SER A 68 -12.58 -22.23 -9.48
N TYR A 69 -11.53 -22.57 -8.72
CA TYR A 69 -11.15 -23.95 -8.46
C TYR A 69 -12.21 -24.68 -7.64
N TRP A 70 -12.73 -24.03 -6.58
CA TRP A 70 -13.84 -24.56 -5.80
C TRP A 70 -15.07 -24.80 -6.67
N SER A 71 -15.45 -23.81 -7.48
CA SER A 71 -16.60 -23.91 -8.39
C SER A 71 -16.46 -25.05 -9.40
N ALA A 72 -15.27 -25.22 -10.01
CA ALA A 72 -15.00 -26.30 -10.95
C ALA A 72 -14.99 -27.68 -10.27
N TRP A 73 -14.51 -27.76 -9.02
CA TRP A 73 -14.51 -28.99 -8.24
C TRP A 73 -15.93 -29.42 -7.86
N SER A 74 -16.76 -28.50 -7.34
CA SER A 74 -18.15 -28.78 -6.97
C SER A 74 -18.99 -29.24 -8.16
N ALA A 75 -18.87 -28.57 -9.32
CA ALA A 75 -19.59 -28.96 -10.52
C ALA A 75 -19.22 -30.37 -11.02
N ARG A 76 -17.97 -30.78 -10.78
CA ARG A 76 -17.49 -32.11 -11.16
C ARG A 76 -18.01 -33.20 -10.20
N GLU A 77 -18.17 -32.91 -8.92
CA GLU A 77 -18.80 -33.82 -7.97
C GLU A 77 -20.29 -34.04 -8.29
N GLU A 78 -21.02 -32.97 -8.65
CA GLU A 78 -22.44 -33.07 -9.03
C GLU A 78 -22.65 -33.92 -10.31
N ALA A 79 -21.81 -33.76 -11.33
CA ALA A 79 -21.88 -34.57 -12.54
C ALA A 79 -21.62 -36.06 -12.27
N ILE A 80 -20.73 -36.37 -11.31
CA ILE A 80 -20.38 -37.75 -10.92
C ILE A 80 -21.53 -38.41 -10.13
N GLU A 81 -22.33 -37.66 -9.38
CA GLU A 81 -23.49 -38.22 -8.70
C GLU A 81 -24.67 -38.49 -9.65
N GLN A 82 -24.91 -37.62 -10.62
CA GLN A 82 -25.96 -37.81 -11.64
C GLN A 82 -25.72 -39.07 -12.49
N GLU A 83 -24.47 -39.33 -12.89
CA GLU A 83 -24.15 -40.55 -13.66
C GLU A 83 -24.33 -41.85 -12.86
N LYS A 84 -24.18 -41.80 -11.52
CA LYS A 84 -24.40 -42.96 -10.64
C LYS A 84 -25.88 -43.25 -10.46
N LEU A 85 -26.73 -42.22 -10.35
CA LEU A 85 -28.19 -42.38 -10.26
C LEU A 85 -28.79 -42.94 -11.56
N LEU A 86 -28.30 -42.51 -12.72
CA LEU A 86 -28.73 -43.00 -14.03
C LEU A 86 -28.37 -44.47 -14.32
N LYS A 87 -27.37 -45.04 -13.63
CA LYS A 87 -26.98 -46.46 -13.81
C LYS A 87 -27.71 -47.44 -12.89
N VAL A 88 -28.50 -46.97 -11.92
CA VAL A 88 -29.20 -47.81 -10.92
C VAL A 88 -30.70 -48.00 -11.27
N THR A 89 -31.22 -47.26 -12.25
CA THR A 89 -32.56 -47.47 -12.83
C THR A 89 -32.46 -48.28 -14.11
#